data_AF-A0A2D5IGC7-F1
#
_entry.id   AF-A0A2D5IGC7-F1
#
_cell.length_a   1.000
_cell.length_b   1.000
_cell.length_c   1.000
_cell.angle_alpha   90.00
_cell.angle_beta   90.00
_cell.angle_gamma   90.00
#
_symmetry.space_group_name_H-M   'P 1'
#
loop_
_entity.id
_entity.type
_entity.pdbx_description
1 polymer ?
#
loop_
_entity_poly.entity_id
_entity_poly.type
_entity_poly.pdbx_seq_one_letter_code
_entity_poly.pdbx_strand_id
1 'polypeptide(L)' 'MGIFNTLVRAVTWWNGQTLNTQFFTWRKGVKVGHDTSGNTYYRTSDGKRRWVIFNGDSEA' A
#
# COMPACT_ATOMS: atom_id res chain seq x y z
N MET A 1 16.45 -30.68 -10.59
CA MET A 1 15.42 -30.41 -9.56
C MET A 1 15.64 -29.00 -9.02
N GLY A 2 14.99 -27.93 -9.42
CA GLY A 2 13.95 -27.68 -10.41
C GLY A 2 13.76 -26.15 -10.43
N ILE A 3 13.90 -25.55 -11.61
CA ILE A 3 13.75 -24.11 -11.88
C ILE A 3 12.31 -23.62 -11.54
N PHE A 4 11.41 -24.57 -11.28
CA PHE A 4 10.05 -24.36 -10.83
C PHE A 4 9.91 -23.66 -9.47
N ASN A 5 10.92 -23.69 -8.59
CA ASN A 5 10.80 -23.03 -7.28
C ASN A 5 10.91 -21.49 -7.35
N THR A 6 11.48 -20.95 -8.42
CA THR A 6 11.59 -19.50 -8.64
C THR A 6 10.32 -18.92 -9.24
N LEU A 7 9.59 -19.69 -10.05
CA LEU A 7 8.31 -19.30 -10.60
C LEU A 7 7.20 -19.32 -9.54
N VAL A 8 7.23 -20.26 -8.59
CA VAL A 8 6.30 -20.26 -7.46
C VAL A 8 6.51 -19.05 -6.53
N ARG A 9 7.75 -18.53 -6.44
CA ARG A 9 8.04 -17.24 -5.79
C ARG A 9 7.52 -16.02 -6.57
N ALA A 10 7.32 -16.13 -7.88
CA ALA A 10 6.69 -15.07 -8.67
C ALA A 10 5.16 -15.02 -8.46
N VAL A 11 4.55 -16.12 -8.02
CA VAL A 11 3.10 -16.20 -7.68
C VAL A 11 2.82 -15.88 -6.20
N THR A 12 3.85 -15.54 -5.39
CA THR A 12 3.64 -15.00 -4.04
C THR A 12 3.27 -13.51 -4.10
N TRP A 13 2.32 -13.17 -4.97
CA TRP A 13 1.67 -11.86 -4.99
C TRP A 13 0.73 -11.62 -3.80
N TRP A 14 0.74 -12.53 -2.81
CA TRP A 14 -0.19 -12.55 -1.68
C TRP A 14 0.42 -12.11 -0.33
N ASN A 15 1.68 -11.67 -0.28
CA ASN A 15 2.31 -11.19 0.97
C ASN A 15 2.45 -9.66 1.06
N GLY A 16 1.65 -8.89 0.31
CA GLY A 16 1.93 -7.47 0.15
C GLY A 16 0.72 -6.63 -0.22
N GLN A 17 -0.29 -6.58 0.65
CA GLN A 17 -1.36 -5.57 0.60
C GLN A 17 -0.83 -4.11 0.68
N THR A 18 0.48 -3.94 0.77
CA THR A 18 1.17 -2.67 0.96
C THR A 18 1.85 -2.11 -0.30
N LEU A 19 2.39 -2.91 -1.22
CA LEU A 19 3.20 -2.35 -2.33
C LEU A 19 2.37 -1.63 -3.41
N ASN A 20 1.26 -2.21 -3.85
CA ASN A 20 0.38 -1.55 -4.84
C ASN A 20 -0.25 -0.27 -4.25
N THR A 21 -0.64 -0.32 -2.98
CA THR A 21 -1.21 0.83 -2.26
C THR A 21 -0.18 1.94 -2.08
N GLN A 22 1.07 1.61 -1.75
CA GLN A 22 2.16 2.58 -1.65
C GLN A 22 2.51 3.19 -3.01
N PHE A 23 2.61 2.39 -4.08
CA PHE A 23 2.88 2.89 -5.42
C PHE A 23 1.78 3.82 -5.93
N PHE A 24 0.52 3.43 -5.73
CA PHE A 24 -0.63 4.27 -6.06
C PHE A 24 -0.61 5.57 -5.24
N THR A 25 -0.29 5.49 -3.96
CA THR A 25 -0.21 6.66 -3.08
C THR A 25 0.91 7.60 -3.48
N TRP A 26 2.08 7.10 -3.86
CA TRP A 26 3.17 7.94 -4.36
C TRP A 26 2.81 8.65 -5.67
N ARG A 27 2.13 7.96 -6.59
CA ARG A 27 1.79 8.51 -7.91
C ARG A 27 0.58 9.45 -7.90
N LYS A 28 -0.41 9.19 -7.03
CA LYS A 28 -1.73 9.85 -7.07
C LYS A 28 -2.16 10.46 -5.75
N GLY A 29 -1.49 10.13 -4.64
CA GLY A 29 -1.84 10.60 -3.30
C GLY A 29 -1.20 11.94 -2.98
N VAL A 30 -2.04 12.91 -2.64
CA VAL A 30 -1.68 14.17 -2.01
C VAL A 30 -1.89 14.00 -0.50
N LYS A 31 -0.82 14.18 0.29
CA LYS A 31 -0.89 14.13 1.76
C LYS A 31 -1.77 15.28 2.27
N VAL A 32 -2.79 14.95 3.06
CA VAL A 32 -3.74 15.92 3.64
C VAL A 32 -3.35 16.29 5.07
N GLY A 33 -2.86 15.31 5.84
CA GLY A 33 -2.50 15.50 7.24
C GLY A 33 -2.17 14.18 7.91
N HIS A 34 -1.80 14.24 9.18
CA HIS A 34 -1.57 13.08 10.03
C HIS A 34 -2.37 13.25 11.33
N ASP A 35 -2.82 12.16 11.92
CA ASP A 35 -3.37 12.17 13.28
C ASP A 35 -2.28 11.94 14.34
N THR A 36 -2.65 12.04 15.62
CA THR A 36 -1.79 11.74 16.77
C THR A 36 -1.47 10.25 16.90
N SER A 37 -2.21 9.38 16.23
CA SER A 37 -1.98 7.93 16.20
C SER A 37 -0.96 7.52 15.12
N GLY A 38 -0.47 8.47 14.32
CA GLY A 38 0.51 8.25 13.25
C GLY A 38 -0.11 7.88 11.89
N ASN A 39 -1.43 7.82 11.77
CA ASN A 39 -2.08 7.53 10.51
C ASN A 39 -1.96 8.73 9.58
N THR A 40 -1.65 8.46 8.30
CA THR A 40 -1.53 9.50 7.29
C THR A 40 -2.70 9.47 6.32
N TYR A 41 -3.36 10.61 6.16
CA TYR A 41 -4.49 10.76 5.24
C TYR A 41 -4.01 11.25 3.88
N TYR A 42 -4.51 10.61 2.83
CA TYR A 42 -4.23 10.95 1.44
C TYR A 42 -5.53 11.25 0.68
N ARG A 43 -5.44 12.13 -0.31
CA ARG A 43 -6.49 12.38 -1.29
C ARG A 43 -5.92 12.37 -2.70
N THR A 44 -6.73 12.05 -3.71
CA THR A 44 -6.36 12.36 -5.10
C THR A 44 -6.30 13.87 -5.31
N SER A 45 -5.45 14.33 -6.22
CA SER A 45 -5.44 15.73 -6.69
C SER A 45 -6.82 16.19 -7.19
N ASP A 46 -7.59 15.28 -7.79
CA ASP A 46 -8.94 15.51 -8.31
C ASP A 46 -10.03 15.46 -7.22
N GLY A 47 -9.68 15.22 -5.96
CA GLY A 47 -10.63 15.13 -4.83
C GLY A 47 -11.59 13.93 -4.83
N LYS A 48 -11.64 13.14 -5.92
CA LYS A 48 -12.56 12.00 -6.09
C LYS A 48 -12.36 10.84 -5.11
N ARG A 49 -11.14 10.63 -4.61
CA ARG A 49 -10.84 9.52 -3.68
C ARG A 49 -10.01 9.99 -2.50
N ARG A 50 -10.29 9.41 -1.33
CA ARG A 50 -9.58 9.62 -0.07
C ARG A 50 -9.31 8.26 0.57
N TRP A 51 -8.12 8.07 1.11
CA TRP A 51 -7.76 6.87 1.86
C TRP A 51 -6.81 7.23 2.99
N VAL A 52 -6.63 6.31 3.92
CA VAL A 52 -5.72 6.46 5.06
C VAL A 52 -4.70 5.34 5.02
N ILE A 53 -3.45 5.66 5.33
CA ILE A 53 -2.39 4.68 5.57
C ILE A 53 -2.17 4.65 7.08
N PHE A 54 -2.50 3.51 7.69
CA PHE A 54 -2.29 3.28 9.11
C PHE A 54 -0.81 3.01 9.37
N ASN A 55 -0.26 3.62 10.43
CA ASN A 55 1.15 3.46 10.83
C ASN A 55 1.32 2.31 11.83
N GLY A 56 0.76 1.15 11.48
CA GLY A 56 0.87 -0.08 12.25
C GLY A 56 0.59 -1.25 11.33
N ASP A 57 1.27 -2.38 11.55
CA ASP A 57 0.92 -3.64 10.89
C ASP A 57 -0.59 -3.83 11.05
N SER A 58 -1.31 -3.82 9.92
CA SER A 58 -2.61 -4.46 9.89
C SER A 58 -2.33 -5.93 10.17
N GLU A 59 -2.36 -6.31 11.44
CA GLU A 59 -2.53 -7.71 11.84
C GLU A 59 -3.81 -8.17 11.12
N ALA A 60 -3.58 -8.96 10.08
CA ALA A 60 -4.60 -9.52 9.20
C ALA A 60 -5.41 -10.60 9.90
#